data_AF-A0A923Y4B7-F1
#
_entry.id   AF-A0A923Y4B7-F1
#
_cell.length_a   1.000
_cell.length_b   1.000
_cell.length_c   1.000
_cell.angle_alpha   90.00
_cell.angle_beta   90.00
_cell.angle_gamma   90.00
#
_symmetry.space_group_name_H-M   'P 1'
#
loop_
_entity.id
_entity.type
_entity.pdbx_description
1 polymer ?
#
loop_
_entity_poly.entity_id
_entity_poly.type
_entity_poly.pdbx_seq_one_letter_code
_entity_poly.pdbx_strand_id
1 'polypeptide(L)'
;MTTPVNAPGSLQRRTLLAGAASLPFAGCVPAEPAPYTGGWVGADAQRGHRLRGRKAAGLPAPQWQGRAGVIVVGAGISGLAAARALSRAGVEDVQVFDLEDTAGGNSRGHLMAGMACPLGAHYLPLPGERAVEVIELLETLGLRRTERGVPVYDERHLCHSPQERLFIAGQWHEGLLPPVDVLPAAERDRTLAQYRKFGALVDAAGAGGAFAMPTARSAWSANADALDAVALAPWLAAHGLDAPAMRWYLDYCCRDDYGAGAAQVSAWAGLHYFASRHGFRAPNPSPNESPPERDGVLTWPEGNAWLARRMAEPLGERLQSGQVVLRVDEGRGDVSVDTWNVRAQRSERWTAAQVVLAVPLFVAARLLGAPPAAL
;
A
#
# COMPACT_ATOMS: atom_id res chain seq x y z
N MET A 1 -10.04 -41.51 72.47
CA MET A 1 -9.42 -40.19 72.80
C MET A 1 -8.30 -39.93 71.81
N THR A 2 -8.48 -38.88 71.00
CA THR A 2 -7.47 -38.05 70.32
C THR A 2 -6.20 -38.70 69.76
N THR A 3 -6.17 -38.94 68.45
CA THR A 3 -4.95 -39.17 67.64
C THR A 3 -4.30 -37.83 67.25
N PRO A 4 -2.96 -37.71 67.26
CA PRO A 4 -2.26 -36.49 66.90
C PRO A 4 -2.12 -36.33 65.37
N VAL A 5 -2.19 -35.09 64.92
CA VAL A 5 -1.99 -34.67 63.52
C VAL A 5 -0.49 -34.54 63.23
N ASN A 6 0.00 -35.25 62.21
CA ASN A 6 1.37 -35.13 61.71
C ASN A 6 1.57 -33.81 60.96
N ALA A 7 2.71 -33.15 61.21
CA ALA A 7 3.14 -31.94 60.53
C ALA A 7 3.47 -32.21 59.04
N PRO A 8 3.21 -31.26 58.12
CA PRO A 8 3.57 -31.40 56.71
C PRO A 8 5.09 -31.33 56.51
N GLY A 9 5.63 -32.31 55.77
CA GLY A 9 7.06 -32.42 55.47
C GLY A 9 7.59 -31.22 54.68
N SER A 10 8.77 -30.74 55.07
CA SER A 10 9.47 -29.64 54.40
C SER A 10 9.91 -30.03 52.98
N LEU A 11 9.45 -29.29 51.98
CA LEU A 11 9.96 -29.39 50.61
C LEU A 11 11.44 -28.96 50.58
N GLN A 12 12.33 -29.89 50.23
CA GLN A 12 13.75 -29.62 50.14
C GLN A 12 14.07 -28.73 48.93
N ARG A 13 14.93 -27.73 49.14
CA ARG A 13 15.37 -26.74 48.14
C ARG A 13 15.94 -27.38 46.85
N ARG A 14 16.47 -28.61 46.93
CA ARG A 14 16.97 -29.38 45.78
C ARG A 14 15.84 -29.87 44.86
N THR A 15 14.67 -30.19 45.39
CA THR A 15 13.49 -30.62 44.61
C THR A 15 12.90 -29.45 43.82
N LEU A 16 12.93 -28.24 44.39
CA LEU A 16 12.51 -26.99 43.74
C LEU A 16 13.46 -26.57 42.60
N LEU A 17 14.77 -26.77 42.78
CA LEU A 17 15.77 -26.47 41.74
C LEU A 17 15.76 -27.50 40.60
N ALA A 18 15.45 -28.77 40.88
CA ALA A 18 15.31 -29.80 39.84
C ALA A 18 14.06 -29.57 38.96
N GLY A 19 12.96 -29.08 39.52
CA GLY A 19 11.77 -28.71 38.75
C GLY A 19 11.92 -27.42 37.93
N ALA A 20 12.80 -26.51 38.35
CA ALA A 20 13.08 -25.26 37.63
C ALA A 20 13.92 -25.47 36.35
N ALA A 21 14.75 -26.52 36.32
CA ALA A 21 15.59 -26.85 35.16
C ALA A 21 14.82 -27.50 33.99
N SER A 22 13.62 -28.05 34.22
CA SER A 22 12.78 -28.67 33.18
C SER A 22 11.72 -27.73 32.59
N LEU A 23 11.42 -26.60 33.26
CA LEU A 23 10.45 -25.60 32.78
C LEU A 23 10.79 -24.92 31.44
N PRO A 24 12.05 -24.61 31.07
CA PRO A 24 12.32 -24.01 29.76
C PRO A 24 12.11 -25.00 28.60
N PHE A 25 12.02 -26.30 28.84
CA PHE A 25 11.67 -27.30 27.81
C PHE A 25 10.16 -27.50 27.65
N ALA A 26 9.34 -27.03 28.59
CA ALA A 26 7.88 -27.09 28.49
C ALA A 26 7.28 -25.99 27.59
N GLY A 27 8.08 -24.98 27.21
CA GLY A 27 7.68 -23.92 26.28
C GLY A 27 7.90 -24.25 24.79
N CYS A 28 8.57 -25.37 24.49
CA CYS A 28 8.83 -25.84 23.13
C CYS A 28 8.07 -27.14 22.84
N VAL A 29 6.77 -27.15 23.14
CA VAL A 29 5.89 -28.16 22.53
C VAL A 29 5.66 -27.69 21.09
N PRO A 30 5.97 -28.49 20.06
CA PRO A 30 5.52 -28.19 18.70
C PRO A 30 4.02 -27.94 18.80
N ALA A 31 3.57 -26.74 18.43
CA ALA A 31 2.14 -26.46 18.40
C ALA A 31 1.46 -27.59 17.63
N GLU A 32 0.39 -28.17 18.18
CA GLU A 32 -0.38 -29.15 17.42
C GLU A 32 -0.68 -28.53 16.05
N PRO A 33 -0.39 -29.26 14.95
CA PRO A 33 -0.62 -28.72 13.63
C PRO A 33 -2.07 -28.27 13.57
N ALA A 34 -2.26 -26.99 13.27
CA ALA A 34 -3.59 -26.40 13.32
C ALA A 34 -4.54 -27.23 12.44
N PRO A 35 -5.81 -27.42 12.86
CA PRO A 35 -6.75 -28.28 12.14
C PRO A 35 -7.18 -27.73 10.78
N TYR A 36 -6.63 -26.58 10.37
CA TYR A 36 -6.80 -25.99 9.06
C TYR A 36 -5.55 -26.22 8.20
N THR A 37 -5.75 -26.70 6.98
CA THR A 37 -4.74 -26.66 5.93
C THR A 37 -4.70 -25.26 5.34
N GLY A 38 -3.52 -24.64 5.28
CA GLY A 38 -3.35 -23.30 4.71
C GLY A 38 -1.92 -23.06 4.25
N GLY A 39 -1.75 -22.06 3.40
CA GLY A 39 -0.46 -21.63 2.89
C GLY A 39 -0.48 -20.15 2.55
N TRP A 40 0.71 -19.57 2.40
CA TRP A 40 0.84 -18.19 1.97
C TRP A 40 0.53 -18.10 0.47
N VAL A 41 -0.50 -17.35 0.12
CA VAL A 41 -0.75 -16.88 -1.24
C VAL A 41 -0.17 -15.47 -1.38
N GLY A 42 0.29 -15.11 -2.57
CA GLY A 42 0.84 -13.76 -2.81
C GLY A 42 2.21 -13.80 -3.45
N ALA A 43 3.19 -13.12 -2.85
CA ALA A 43 4.52 -12.99 -3.41
C ALA A 43 5.38 -14.25 -3.21
N ASP A 44 6.14 -14.66 -4.23
CA ASP A 44 7.04 -15.80 -4.15
C ASP A 44 8.32 -15.43 -3.40
N ALA A 45 8.30 -15.65 -2.09
CA ALA A 45 9.44 -15.40 -1.21
C ALA A 45 10.67 -16.24 -1.58
N GLN A 46 10.51 -17.42 -2.20
CA GLN A 46 11.66 -18.22 -2.62
C GLN A 46 12.40 -17.53 -3.77
N ARG A 47 11.67 -16.97 -4.75
CA ARG A 47 12.29 -16.19 -5.82
C ARG A 47 12.93 -14.91 -5.29
N GLY A 48 12.28 -14.21 -4.36
CA GLY A 48 12.88 -13.06 -3.67
C GLY A 48 14.16 -13.42 -2.90
N HIS A 49 14.19 -14.59 -2.25
CA HIS A 49 15.38 -15.09 -1.59
C HIS A 49 16.48 -15.51 -2.58
N ARG A 50 16.17 -15.93 -3.81
CA ARG A 50 17.19 -16.17 -4.85
C ARG A 50 17.94 -14.90 -5.19
N LEU A 51 17.26 -13.76 -5.30
CA LEU A 51 17.92 -12.45 -5.48
C LEU A 51 18.93 -12.19 -4.36
N ARG A 52 18.51 -12.37 -3.10
CA ARG A 52 19.38 -12.18 -1.93
C ARG A 52 20.56 -13.17 -1.89
N GLY A 53 20.28 -14.46 -2.07
CA GLY A 53 21.27 -15.53 -1.95
C GLY A 53 22.30 -15.55 -3.07
N ARG A 54 21.88 -15.32 -4.32
CA ARG A 54 22.80 -15.32 -5.48
C ARG A 54 23.74 -14.13 -5.48
N LYS A 55 23.30 -12.96 -4.99
CA LYS A 55 24.19 -11.80 -4.83
C LYS A 55 25.33 -12.11 -3.85
N ALA A 56 25.06 -12.85 -2.78
CA ALA A 56 26.08 -13.26 -1.80
C ALA A 56 27.06 -14.32 -2.35
N ALA A 57 26.60 -15.20 -3.24
CA ALA A 57 27.43 -16.27 -3.83
C ALA A 57 28.15 -15.88 -5.13
N GLY A 58 27.90 -14.68 -5.66
CA GLY A 58 28.32 -14.26 -6.99
C GLY A 58 27.27 -14.62 -8.06
N LEU A 59 27.05 -13.71 -9.00
CA LEU A 59 26.09 -13.93 -10.09
C LEU A 59 26.69 -14.91 -11.12
N PRO A 60 25.91 -15.91 -11.58
CA PRO A 60 26.36 -16.81 -12.63
C PRO A 60 26.57 -16.05 -13.95
N ALA A 61 27.48 -16.52 -14.79
CA ALA A 61 27.65 -15.99 -16.15
C ALA A 61 26.33 -16.11 -16.94
N PRO A 62 25.98 -15.12 -17.78
CA PRO A 62 24.77 -15.20 -18.59
C PRO A 62 24.89 -16.33 -19.62
N GLN A 63 23.86 -17.18 -19.69
CA GLN A 63 23.76 -18.29 -20.64
C GLN A 63 23.01 -17.89 -21.92
N TRP A 64 22.31 -16.76 -21.87
CA TRP A 64 21.59 -16.18 -23.00
C TRP A 64 21.70 -14.66 -22.94
N GLN A 65 21.67 -14.01 -24.11
CA GLN A 65 21.78 -12.56 -24.23
C GLN A 65 20.68 -12.00 -25.13
N GLY A 66 20.11 -10.87 -24.72
CA GLY A 66 19.05 -10.17 -25.42
C GLY A 66 19.26 -8.67 -25.43
N ARG A 67 18.50 -7.98 -26.28
CA ARG A 67 18.49 -6.53 -26.39
C ARG A 67 17.06 -6.03 -26.48
N ALA A 68 16.81 -4.87 -25.90
CA ALA A 68 15.58 -4.10 -26.03
C ALA A 68 15.92 -2.61 -26.14
N GLY A 69 14.98 -1.79 -26.61
CA GLY A 69 15.09 -0.34 -26.61
C GLY A 69 15.02 0.19 -25.19
N VAL A 70 13.95 -0.21 -24.47
CA VAL A 70 13.71 0.14 -23.07
C VAL A 70 13.35 -1.10 -22.27
N ILE A 71 13.86 -1.19 -21.05
CA ILE A 71 13.48 -2.24 -20.09
C ILE A 71 12.74 -1.61 -18.92
N VAL A 72 11.60 -2.18 -18.54
CA VAL A 72 10.89 -1.85 -17.30
C VAL A 72 11.02 -3.01 -16.33
N VAL A 73 11.52 -2.75 -15.12
CA VAL A 73 11.66 -3.75 -14.06
C VAL A 73 10.53 -3.60 -13.07
N GLY A 74 9.71 -4.65 -12.93
CA GLY A 74 8.49 -4.70 -12.14
C GLY A 74 7.25 -4.45 -13.00
N ALA A 75 6.32 -5.40 -13.05
CA ALA A 75 5.02 -5.29 -13.71
C ALA A 75 3.88 -5.03 -12.71
N GLY A 76 4.15 -4.25 -11.65
CA GLY A 76 3.11 -3.62 -10.85
C GLY A 76 2.45 -2.45 -11.58
N ILE A 77 1.49 -1.77 -10.95
CA ILE A 77 0.76 -0.63 -11.57
C ILE A 77 1.71 0.44 -12.12
N SER A 78 2.79 0.78 -11.40
CA SER A 78 3.78 1.76 -11.86
C SER A 78 4.50 1.32 -13.15
N GLY A 79 4.94 0.06 -13.23
CA GLY A 79 5.65 -0.44 -14.41
C GLY A 79 4.73 -0.65 -15.61
N LEU A 80 3.50 -1.12 -15.37
CA LEU A 80 2.47 -1.21 -16.42
C LEU A 80 2.09 0.19 -16.94
N ALA A 81 2.00 1.19 -16.06
CA ALA A 81 1.76 2.58 -16.45
C ALA A 81 2.94 3.15 -17.26
N ALA A 82 4.18 2.87 -16.85
CA ALA A 82 5.38 3.28 -17.59
C ALA A 82 5.41 2.65 -19.00
N ALA A 83 5.16 1.34 -19.12
CA ALA A 83 5.10 0.66 -20.41
C ALA A 83 3.98 1.22 -21.31
N ARG A 84 2.79 1.50 -20.75
CA ARG A 84 1.70 2.17 -21.48
C ARG A 84 2.12 3.57 -21.97
N ALA A 85 2.79 4.36 -21.12
CA ALA A 85 3.25 5.70 -21.48
C ALA A 85 4.30 5.65 -22.61
N LEU A 86 5.23 4.70 -22.56
CA LEU A 86 6.23 4.46 -23.61
C LEU A 86 5.58 4.09 -24.95
N SER A 87 4.63 3.14 -24.95
CA SER A 87 3.91 2.76 -26.17
C SER A 87 3.10 3.92 -26.75
N ARG A 88 2.45 4.74 -25.92
CA ARG A 88 1.76 5.96 -26.39
C ARG A 88 2.71 7.00 -26.98
N ALA A 89 3.96 7.02 -26.56
CA ALA A 89 4.99 7.86 -27.15
C ALA A 89 5.63 7.25 -28.41
N GLY A 90 5.14 6.11 -28.90
CA GLY A 90 5.67 5.41 -30.07
C GLY A 90 6.90 4.54 -29.79
N VAL A 91 7.24 4.30 -28.53
CA VAL A 91 8.33 3.40 -28.14
C VAL A 91 7.77 1.99 -28.01
N GLU A 92 7.96 1.16 -29.04
CA GLU A 92 7.40 -0.19 -29.09
C GLU A 92 8.34 -1.29 -28.59
N ASP A 93 9.65 -1.10 -28.73
CA ASP A 93 10.69 -2.02 -28.26
C ASP A 93 10.92 -1.88 -26.74
N VAL A 94 9.89 -2.28 -25.99
CA VAL A 94 9.85 -2.27 -24.51
C VAL A 94 9.73 -3.69 -24.01
N GLN A 95 10.55 -4.08 -23.03
CA GLN A 95 10.41 -5.36 -22.31
C GLN A 95 10.11 -5.09 -20.84
N VAL A 96 9.06 -5.72 -20.30
CA VAL A 96 8.64 -5.57 -18.91
C VAL A 96 8.94 -6.86 -18.15
N PHE A 97 9.83 -6.83 -17.18
CA PHE A 97 10.22 -8.00 -16.39
C PHE A 97 9.50 -8.02 -15.05
N ASP A 98 8.92 -9.15 -14.69
CA ASP A 98 8.36 -9.37 -13.36
C ASP A 98 8.87 -10.68 -12.75
N LEU A 99 9.13 -10.62 -11.45
CA LEU A 99 9.48 -11.76 -10.62
C LEU A 99 8.41 -12.86 -10.66
N GLU A 100 7.16 -12.44 -10.74
CA GLU A 100 5.97 -13.23 -10.51
C GLU A 100 5.41 -13.72 -11.84
N ASP A 101 4.60 -14.78 -11.80
CA ASP A 101 4.07 -15.39 -13.03
C ASP A 101 2.97 -14.54 -13.68
N THR A 102 2.41 -13.58 -12.93
CA THR A 102 1.36 -12.66 -13.38
C THR A 102 1.66 -11.23 -12.96
N ALA A 103 1.37 -10.27 -13.85
CA ALA A 103 1.49 -8.86 -13.58
C ALA A 103 0.47 -8.37 -12.53
N GLY A 104 0.70 -7.18 -11.99
CA GLY A 104 -0.22 -6.43 -11.14
C GLY A 104 0.36 -6.04 -9.79
N GLY A 105 1.45 -6.66 -9.34
CA GLY A 105 2.06 -6.37 -8.03
C GLY A 105 1.04 -6.45 -6.90
N ASN A 106 0.92 -5.37 -6.11
CA ASN A 106 -0.07 -5.28 -5.02
C ASN A 106 -1.53 -5.25 -5.48
N SER A 107 -1.79 -5.11 -6.78
CA SER A 107 -3.13 -5.19 -7.38
C SER A 107 -3.46 -6.58 -7.92
N ARG A 108 -2.67 -7.62 -7.63
CA ARG A 108 -3.04 -9.00 -8.04
C ARG A 108 -4.32 -9.47 -7.35
N GLY A 109 -5.01 -10.37 -8.02
CA GLY A 109 -6.20 -11.07 -7.52
C GLY A 109 -5.96 -12.57 -7.43
N HIS A 110 -6.90 -13.26 -6.78
CA HIS A 110 -6.90 -14.70 -6.56
C HIS A 110 -8.32 -15.27 -6.71
N LEU A 111 -8.45 -16.60 -6.65
CA LEU A 111 -9.72 -17.30 -6.63
C LEU A 111 -9.86 -18.04 -5.30
N MET A 112 -10.92 -17.75 -4.55
CA MET A 112 -11.28 -18.42 -3.32
C MET A 112 -12.58 -19.18 -3.53
N ALA A 113 -12.51 -20.52 -3.49
CA ALA A 113 -13.66 -21.39 -3.76
C ALA A 113 -14.38 -21.06 -5.09
N GLY A 114 -13.60 -20.73 -6.13
CA GLY A 114 -14.13 -20.34 -7.45
C GLY A 114 -14.60 -18.89 -7.57
N MET A 115 -14.61 -18.12 -6.48
CA MET A 115 -14.94 -16.70 -6.50
C MET A 115 -13.67 -15.86 -6.61
N ALA A 116 -13.68 -14.86 -7.48
CA ALA A 116 -12.58 -13.91 -7.53
C ALA A 116 -12.50 -13.08 -6.24
N CYS A 117 -11.28 -12.79 -5.81
CA CYS A 117 -10.98 -11.94 -4.67
C CYS A 117 -9.67 -11.16 -4.89
N PRO A 118 -9.54 -9.94 -4.37
CA PRO A 118 -8.29 -9.20 -4.38
C PRO A 118 -7.29 -9.79 -3.37
N LEU A 119 -5.98 -9.72 -3.67
CA LEU A 119 -4.92 -10.01 -2.70
C LEU A 119 -4.43 -8.76 -1.96
N GLY A 120 -4.70 -7.57 -2.49
CA GLY A 120 -4.25 -6.30 -1.93
C GLY A 120 -5.16 -5.15 -2.35
N ALA A 121 -4.69 -4.30 -3.26
CA ALA A 121 -5.44 -3.14 -3.74
C ALA A 121 -6.74 -3.60 -4.43
N HIS A 122 -7.88 -3.13 -3.91
CA HIS A 122 -9.19 -3.69 -4.24
C HIS A 122 -10.22 -2.68 -4.76
N TYR A 123 -9.92 -1.39 -4.71
CA TYR A 123 -10.73 -0.34 -5.32
C TYR A 123 -9.86 0.80 -5.85
N LEU A 124 -10.44 1.64 -6.70
CA LEU A 124 -9.87 2.90 -7.17
C LEU A 124 -10.86 4.04 -6.85
N PRO A 125 -10.50 5.00 -5.97
CA PRO A 125 -11.31 6.20 -5.78
C PRO A 125 -11.51 6.95 -7.10
N LEU A 126 -12.65 7.60 -7.27
CA LEU A 126 -12.86 8.43 -8.45
C LEU A 126 -11.79 9.53 -8.53
N PRO A 127 -11.05 9.64 -9.64
CA PRO A 127 -9.99 10.63 -9.76
C PRO A 127 -10.56 12.05 -9.79
N GLY A 128 -9.96 12.94 -9.00
CA GLY A 128 -10.12 14.39 -9.19
C GLY A 128 -9.46 14.84 -10.51
N GLU A 129 -9.80 16.06 -10.96
CA GLU A 129 -9.41 16.59 -12.28
C GLU A 129 -7.90 16.61 -12.55
N ARG A 130 -7.08 16.68 -11.50
CA ARG A 130 -5.60 16.72 -11.62
C ARG A 130 -4.98 15.35 -11.91
N ALA A 131 -5.71 14.26 -11.73
CA ALA A 131 -5.23 12.90 -12.00
C ALA A 131 -5.40 12.53 -13.49
N VAL A 132 -4.81 13.36 -14.37
CA VAL A 132 -4.96 13.31 -15.83
C VAL A 132 -4.69 11.91 -16.39
N GLU A 133 -3.60 11.27 -15.99
CA GLU A 133 -3.21 9.94 -16.48
C GLU A 133 -4.21 8.85 -16.09
N VAL A 134 -4.80 8.97 -14.89
CA VAL A 134 -5.84 8.04 -14.43
C VAL A 134 -7.12 8.28 -15.22
N ILE A 135 -7.50 9.54 -15.42
CA ILE A 135 -8.65 9.91 -16.25
C ILE A 135 -8.52 9.36 -17.67
N GLU A 136 -7.37 9.58 -18.32
CA GLU A 136 -7.10 9.05 -19.67
C GLU A 136 -7.19 7.51 -19.72
N LEU A 137 -6.69 6.81 -18.68
CA LEU A 137 -6.82 5.37 -18.58
C LEU A 137 -8.29 4.94 -18.47
N LEU A 138 -9.06 5.58 -17.59
CA LEU A 138 -10.47 5.26 -17.40
C LEU A 138 -11.31 5.53 -18.65
N GLU A 139 -11.02 6.61 -19.38
CA GLU A 139 -11.66 6.90 -20.69
C GLU A 139 -11.28 5.85 -21.74
N THR A 140 -10.00 5.44 -21.81
CA THR A 140 -9.54 4.37 -22.72
C THR A 140 -10.27 3.05 -22.45
N LEU A 141 -10.54 2.75 -21.18
CA LEU A 141 -11.22 1.52 -20.75
C LEU A 141 -12.75 1.61 -20.80
N GLY A 142 -13.30 2.77 -21.20
CA GLY A 142 -14.75 3.01 -21.23
C GLY A 142 -15.42 3.09 -19.85
N LEU A 143 -14.65 3.24 -18.77
CA LEU A 143 -15.14 3.35 -17.40
C LEU A 143 -15.64 4.75 -17.04
N ARG A 144 -15.11 5.76 -17.73
CA ARG A 144 -15.41 7.18 -17.55
C ARG A 144 -15.57 7.84 -18.91
N ARG A 145 -16.46 8.82 -19.02
CA ARG A 145 -16.56 9.75 -20.14
C ARG A 145 -16.81 11.17 -19.62
N THR A 146 -16.61 12.17 -20.47
CA THR A 146 -16.90 13.57 -20.13
C THR A 146 -18.11 14.04 -20.94
N GLU A 147 -19.23 14.35 -20.27
CA GLU A 147 -20.44 14.88 -20.89
C GLU A 147 -20.64 16.34 -20.49
N ARG A 148 -20.58 17.27 -21.46
CA ARG A 148 -20.75 18.72 -21.19
C ARG A 148 -19.85 19.25 -20.06
N GLY A 149 -18.64 18.71 -19.95
CA GLY A 149 -17.68 19.07 -18.89
C GLY A 149 -17.84 18.31 -17.57
N VAL A 150 -18.83 17.42 -17.46
CA VAL A 150 -19.10 16.64 -16.25
C VAL A 150 -18.56 15.21 -16.43
N PRO A 151 -17.79 14.67 -15.47
CA PRO A 151 -17.38 13.27 -15.50
C PRO A 151 -18.59 12.35 -15.26
N VAL A 152 -18.80 11.41 -16.16
CA VAL A 152 -19.84 10.37 -16.07
C VAL A 152 -19.15 9.01 -16.04
N TYR A 153 -19.43 8.22 -15.01
CA TYR A 153 -18.86 6.89 -14.82
C TYR A 153 -19.88 5.81 -15.17
N ASP A 154 -19.39 4.66 -15.62
CA ASP A 154 -20.24 3.49 -15.83
C ASP A 154 -20.61 2.89 -14.47
N GLU A 155 -21.89 3.05 -14.08
CA GLU A 155 -22.39 2.66 -12.76
C GLU A 155 -22.20 1.19 -12.44
N ARG A 156 -22.09 0.31 -13.45
CA ARG A 156 -21.85 -1.14 -13.26
C ARG A 156 -20.49 -1.43 -12.61
N HIS A 157 -19.59 -0.46 -12.61
CA HIS A 157 -18.26 -0.55 -12.06
C HIS A 157 -18.11 0.17 -10.70
N LEU A 158 -19.15 0.88 -10.25
CA LEU A 158 -19.13 1.60 -8.98
C LEU A 158 -19.56 0.70 -7.83
N CYS A 159 -18.95 0.91 -6.67
CA CYS A 159 -19.40 0.31 -5.43
C CYS A 159 -20.77 0.88 -5.02
N HIS A 160 -21.77 0.01 -4.91
CA HIS A 160 -23.09 0.36 -4.40
C HIS A 160 -23.14 0.24 -2.87
N SER A 161 -24.09 0.93 -2.24
CA SER A 161 -24.27 0.94 -0.79
C SER A 161 -24.37 -0.46 -0.16
N PRO A 162 -23.91 -0.62 1.10
CA PRO A 162 -23.29 0.39 1.97
C PRO A 162 -21.81 0.64 1.64
N GLN A 163 -21.36 1.89 1.75
CA GLN A 163 -19.97 2.26 1.42
C GLN A 163 -19.03 2.10 2.63
N GLU A 164 -19.30 2.80 3.72
CA GLU A 164 -18.43 2.82 4.89
C GLU A 164 -19.21 2.85 6.21
N ARG A 165 -18.64 2.24 7.25
CA ARG A 165 -19.24 2.15 8.58
C ARG A 165 -18.23 1.80 9.66
N LEU A 166 -18.47 2.29 10.87
CA LEU A 166 -17.77 1.89 12.09
C LEU A 166 -18.62 0.96 12.95
N PHE A 167 -18.01 -0.04 13.58
CA PHE A 167 -18.66 -0.88 14.59
C PHE A 167 -18.29 -0.39 15.99
N ILE A 168 -19.22 0.29 16.66
CA ILE A 168 -19.01 0.92 17.97
C ILE A 168 -20.14 0.48 18.91
N ALA A 169 -19.77 0.03 20.11
CA ALA A 169 -20.72 -0.35 21.16
C ALA A 169 -21.80 -1.36 20.71
N GLY A 170 -21.42 -2.32 19.86
CA GLY A 170 -22.33 -3.36 19.36
C GLY A 170 -23.23 -2.93 18.20
N GLN A 171 -23.03 -1.72 17.65
CA GLN A 171 -23.85 -1.18 16.56
C GLN A 171 -22.99 -0.69 15.39
N TRP A 172 -23.54 -0.79 14.19
CA TRP A 172 -22.94 -0.22 12.98
C TRP A 172 -23.40 1.23 12.81
N HIS A 173 -22.45 2.14 12.62
CA HIS A 173 -22.67 3.56 12.38
C HIS A 173 -22.13 3.92 11.00
N GLU A 174 -22.91 4.63 10.20
CA GLU A 174 -22.48 5.07 8.86
C GLU A 174 -21.34 6.10 8.96
N GLY A 175 -20.41 6.03 8.01
CA GLY A 175 -19.24 6.92 7.97
C GLY A 175 -18.00 6.34 8.64
N LEU A 176 -16.85 6.96 8.38
CA LEU A 176 -15.55 6.60 8.98
C LEU A 176 -15.17 7.42 10.22
N LEU A 177 -15.86 8.53 10.48
CA LEU A 177 -15.58 9.38 11.64
C LEU A 177 -16.42 8.94 12.85
N PRO A 178 -15.84 8.77 14.05
CA PRO A 178 -16.64 8.42 15.23
C PRO A 178 -17.81 9.39 15.45
N PRO A 179 -19.06 8.90 15.43
CA PRO A 179 -20.24 9.75 15.55
C PRO A 179 -20.28 10.46 16.89
N VAL A 180 -20.58 11.76 16.89
CA VAL A 180 -20.55 12.57 18.12
C VAL A 180 -21.65 12.16 19.11
N ASP A 181 -22.78 11.70 18.61
CA ASP A 181 -23.94 11.26 19.38
C ASP A 181 -23.69 9.96 20.17
N VAL A 182 -22.73 9.13 19.74
CA VAL A 182 -22.32 7.92 20.49
C VAL A 182 -21.28 8.18 21.56
N LEU A 183 -20.68 9.38 21.59
CA LEU A 183 -19.66 9.75 22.59
C LEU A 183 -20.30 10.11 23.94
N PRO A 184 -19.53 10.05 25.05
CA PRO A 184 -19.95 10.58 26.35
C PRO A 184 -20.40 12.04 26.23
N ALA A 185 -21.52 12.41 26.87
CA ALA A 185 -22.13 13.73 26.75
C ALA A 185 -21.14 14.89 26.99
N ALA A 186 -20.23 14.73 27.96
CA ALA A 186 -19.21 15.71 28.31
C ALA A 186 -18.16 15.96 27.21
N GLU A 187 -18.01 15.05 26.24
CA GLU A 187 -16.99 15.14 25.18
C GLU A 187 -17.55 15.63 23.83
N ARG A 188 -18.88 15.68 23.68
CA ARG A 188 -19.56 15.89 22.39
C ARG A 188 -19.22 17.23 21.75
N ASP A 189 -19.46 18.31 22.46
CA ASP A 189 -19.28 19.67 21.95
C ASP A 189 -17.80 19.95 21.64
N ARG A 190 -16.90 19.50 22.53
CA ARG A 190 -15.45 19.60 22.32
C ARG A 190 -15.02 18.83 21.08
N THR A 191 -15.47 17.59 20.91
CA THR A 191 -15.09 16.75 19.77
C THR A 191 -15.60 17.36 18.46
N LEU A 192 -16.86 17.79 18.42
CA LEU A 192 -17.43 18.45 17.25
C LEU A 192 -16.67 19.75 16.89
N ALA A 193 -16.32 20.57 17.89
CA ALA A 193 -15.53 21.78 17.68
C ALA A 193 -14.14 21.46 17.11
N GLN A 194 -13.51 20.38 17.57
CA GLN A 194 -12.20 19.96 17.07
C GLN A 194 -12.25 19.32 15.68
N TYR A 195 -13.30 18.55 15.34
CA TYR A 195 -13.53 18.10 13.96
C TYR A 195 -13.62 19.29 13.00
N ARG A 196 -14.40 20.31 13.35
CA ARG A 196 -14.52 21.55 12.54
C ARG A 196 -13.18 22.28 12.42
N LYS A 197 -12.44 22.40 13.54
CA LYS A 197 -11.12 23.02 13.54
C LYS A 197 -10.13 22.25 12.66
N PHE A 198 -10.12 20.93 12.72
CA PHE A 198 -9.25 20.10 11.89
C PHE A 198 -9.61 20.23 10.40
N GLY A 199 -10.91 20.21 10.05
CA GLY A 199 -11.37 20.48 8.69
C GLY A 199 -10.87 21.82 8.15
N ALA A 200 -11.01 22.90 8.94
CA ALA A 200 -10.51 24.21 8.55
C ALA A 200 -8.97 24.25 8.36
N LEU A 201 -8.22 23.52 9.18
CA LEU A 201 -6.76 23.40 9.04
C LEU A 201 -6.37 22.62 7.78
N VAL A 202 -7.10 21.55 7.45
CA VAL A 202 -6.93 20.78 6.21
C VAL A 202 -7.20 21.66 5.00
N ASP A 203 -8.32 22.40 4.99
CA ASP A 203 -8.68 23.29 3.88
C ASP A 203 -7.63 24.41 3.70
N ALA A 204 -7.18 25.01 4.81
CA ALA A 204 -6.13 26.04 4.79
C ALA A 204 -4.79 25.51 4.26
N ALA A 205 -4.40 24.29 4.66
CA ALA A 205 -3.19 23.65 4.15
C ALA A 205 -3.33 23.29 2.66
N GLY A 206 -4.51 22.84 2.24
CA GLY A 206 -4.83 22.46 0.85
C GLY A 206 -4.82 23.61 -0.15
N ALA A 207 -5.18 24.83 0.28
CA ALA A 207 -5.31 26.00 -0.58
C ALA A 207 -4.02 26.37 -1.35
N GLY A 208 -2.85 26.03 -0.81
CA GLY A 208 -1.54 26.31 -1.44
C GLY A 208 -1.13 25.35 -2.55
N GLY A 209 -1.92 24.30 -2.85
CA GLY A 209 -1.56 23.32 -3.87
C GLY A 209 -0.44 22.34 -3.47
N ALA A 210 -0.10 22.27 -2.18
CA ALA A 210 0.97 21.42 -1.63
C ALA A 210 0.61 19.93 -1.53
N PHE A 211 -0.63 19.55 -1.87
CA PHE A 211 -1.17 18.20 -1.70
C PHE A 211 -1.77 17.66 -3.01
N ALA A 212 -1.15 17.95 -4.14
CA ALA A 212 -1.61 17.42 -5.42
C ALA A 212 -1.27 15.92 -5.54
N MET A 213 -2.16 15.16 -6.18
CA MET A 213 -1.93 13.77 -6.57
C MET A 213 -1.90 13.68 -8.10
N PRO A 214 -0.75 13.32 -8.73
CA PRO A 214 0.52 12.90 -8.13
C PRO A 214 1.31 14.03 -7.46
N THR A 215 2.12 13.68 -6.46
CA THR A 215 2.91 14.62 -5.64
C THR A 215 3.92 15.44 -6.44
N ALA A 216 4.38 14.92 -7.59
CA ALA A 216 5.22 15.67 -8.54
C ALA A 216 4.58 16.97 -9.06
N ARG A 217 3.25 17.12 -8.94
CA ARG A 217 2.51 18.35 -9.28
C ARG A 217 2.24 19.25 -8.08
N SER A 218 2.74 18.90 -6.89
CA SER A 218 2.53 19.70 -5.68
C SER A 218 3.42 20.93 -5.68
N ALA A 219 2.87 22.06 -5.26
CA ALA A 219 3.64 23.27 -5.00
C ALA A 219 4.36 23.14 -3.64
N TRP A 220 5.60 22.66 -3.67
CA TRP A 220 6.40 22.50 -2.46
C TRP A 220 6.85 23.86 -1.92
N SER A 221 6.71 24.07 -0.61
CA SER A 221 6.96 25.35 0.05
C SER A 221 7.58 25.16 1.44
N ALA A 222 8.11 26.22 2.03
CA ALA A 222 8.63 26.19 3.40
C ALA A 222 7.58 25.75 4.44
N ASN A 223 6.29 25.98 4.17
CA ASN A 223 5.21 25.45 5.01
C ASN A 223 5.06 23.93 4.87
N ALA A 224 5.22 23.40 3.66
CA ALA A 224 5.26 21.95 3.45
C ALA A 224 6.48 21.31 4.14
N ASP A 225 7.66 21.95 4.08
CA ASP A 225 8.85 21.51 4.82
C ASP A 225 8.59 21.47 6.34
N ALA A 226 7.97 22.51 6.89
CA ALA A 226 7.65 22.58 8.32
C ALA A 226 6.65 21.49 8.75
N LEU A 227 5.67 21.16 7.90
CA LEU A 227 4.73 20.06 8.14
C LEU A 227 5.40 18.69 8.02
N ASP A 228 6.33 18.51 7.08
CA ASP A 228 7.02 17.23 6.90
C ASP A 228 8.08 16.96 7.98
N ALA A 229 8.64 18.02 8.57
CA ALA A 229 9.65 17.95 9.62
C ALA A 229 9.11 17.54 11.01
N VAL A 230 7.79 17.51 11.21
CA VAL A 230 7.18 17.15 12.50
C VAL A 230 6.21 15.99 12.33
N ALA A 231 6.16 15.09 13.32
CA ALA A 231 5.13 14.04 13.34
C ALA A 231 3.72 14.64 13.54
N LEU A 232 2.69 13.95 13.02
CA LEU A 232 1.30 14.39 13.08
C LEU A 232 0.81 14.55 14.53
N ALA A 233 1.13 13.62 15.44
CA ALA A 233 0.63 13.66 16.81
C ALA A 233 1.09 14.89 17.61
N PRO A 234 2.39 15.28 17.60
CA PRO A 234 2.84 16.57 18.13
C PRO A 234 2.18 17.78 17.44
N TRP A 235 2.02 17.74 16.12
CA TRP A 235 1.36 18.83 15.38
C TRP A 235 -0.10 19.02 15.82
N LEU A 236 -0.85 17.92 16.00
CA LEU A 236 -2.22 17.95 16.54
C LEU A 236 -2.25 18.54 17.96
N ALA A 237 -1.31 18.14 18.83
CA ALA A 237 -1.21 18.68 20.18
C ALA A 237 -0.95 20.19 20.18
N ALA A 238 -0.04 20.69 19.34
CA ALA A 238 0.22 22.12 19.18
C ALA A 238 -1.00 22.93 18.73
N HIS A 239 -1.92 22.29 17.98
CA HIS A 239 -3.18 22.90 17.55
C HIS A 239 -4.33 22.69 18.54
N GLY A 240 -4.09 22.12 19.73
CA GLY A 240 -5.15 21.82 20.71
C GLY A 240 -6.19 20.82 20.21
N LEU A 241 -5.77 19.93 19.29
CA LEU A 241 -6.58 18.86 18.71
C LEU A 241 -6.33 17.58 19.50
N ASP A 242 -7.05 17.42 20.59
CA ASP A 242 -6.83 16.39 21.61
C ASP A 242 -8.06 15.55 22.01
N ALA A 243 -9.19 15.72 21.34
CA ALA A 243 -10.37 14.88 21.49
C ALA A 243 -9.98 13.41 21.21
N PRO A 244 -10.20 12.48 22.16
CA PRO A 244 -9.76 11.09 22.03
C PRO A 244 -10.29 10.39 20.78
N ALA A 245 -11.57 10.58 20.45
CA ALA A 245 -12.21 9.99 19.27
C ALA A 245 -11.54 10.45 17.96
N MET A 246 -11.21 11.74 17.87
CA MET A 246 -10.50 12.29 16.72
C MET A 246 -9.07 11.78 16.62
N ARG A 247 -8.32 11.75 17.74
CA ARG A 247 -6.95 11.22 17.76
C ARG A 247 -6.90 9.75 17.35
N TRP A 248 -7.88 8.95 17.80
CA TRP A 248 -8.02 7.56 17.38
C TRP A 248 -8.23 7.46 15.86
N TYR A 249 -9.14 8.25 15.30
CA TYR A 249 -9.43 8.23 13.86
C TYR A 249 -8.19 8.62 13.02
N LEU A 250 -7.50 9.70 13.40
CA LEU A 250 -6.31 10.16 12.68
C LEU A 250 -5.12 9.19 12.80
N ASP A 251 -4.95 8.53 13.96
CA ASP A 251 -3.96 7.45 14.11
C ASP A 251 -4.33 6.23 13.26
N TYR A 252 -5.61 5.89 13.17
CA TYR A 252 -6.10 4.83 12.28
C TYR A 252 -5.81 5.15 10.81
N CYS A 253 -6.15 6.35 10.32
CA CYS A 253 -5.83 6.77 8.94
C CYS A 253 -4.33 6.66 8.65
N CYS A 254 -3.47 7.08 9.60
CA CYS A 254 -2.03 6.94 9.42
C CYS A 254 -1.59 5.48 9.24
N ARG A 255 -2.18 4.56 10.02
CA ARG A 255 -1.87 3.13 9.93
C ARG A 255 -2.37 2.51 8.64
N ASP A 256 -3.57 2.90 8.20
CA ASP A 256 -4.20 2.39 6.99
C ASP A 256 -3.42 2.80 5.73
N ASP A 257 -3.07 4.09 5.59
CA ASP A 257 -2.39 4.60 4.39
C ASP A 257 -0.87 4.40 4.39
N TYR A 258 -0.22 4.45 5.56
CA TYR A 258 1.25 4.50 5.66
C TYR A 258 1.86 3.34 6.45
N GLY A 259 1.06 2.49 7.09
CA GLY A 259 1.56 1.38 7.90
C GLY A 259 2.24 1.82 9.21
N ALA A 260 2.07 3.08 9.63
CA ALA A 260 2.69 3.66 10.81
C ALA A 260 1.71 4.57 11.57
N GLY A 261 1.89 4.74 12.88
CA GLY A 261 1.01 5.59 13.69
C GLY A 261 1.28 7.09 13.52
N ALA A 262 0.38 7.94 14.02
CA ALA A 262 0.48 9.39 13.95
C ALA A 262 1.72 9.97 14.68
N ALA A 263 2.37 9.18 15.55
CA ALA A 263 3.62 9.53 16.20
C ALA A 263 4.86 9.38 15.29
N GLN A 264 4.73 8.71 14.15
CA GLN A 264 5.82 8.45 13.19
C GLN A 264 5.54 9.10 11.83
N VAL A 265 4.28 9.13 11.39
CA VAL A 265 3.87 9.79 10.14
C VAL A 265 4.02 11.30 10.30
N SER A 266 4.62 11.97 9.29
CA SER A 266 4.77 13.42 9.29
C SER A 266 3.41 14.13 9.24
N ALA A 267 3.32 15.38 9.73
CA ALA A 267 2.09 16.14 9.66
C ALA A 267 1.72 16.44 8.20
N TRP A 268 2.69 16.61 7.31
CA TRP A 268 2.43 16.71 5.87
C TRP A 268 1.74 15.45 5.34
N ALA A 269 2.28 14.26 5.59
CA ALA A 269 1.67 13.01 5.14
C ALA A 269 0.27 12.81 5.77
N GLY A 270 0.13 13.06 7.07
CA GLY A 270 -1.16 12.95 7.77
C GLY A 270 -2.25 13.88 7.21
N LEU A 271 -1.90 15.11 6.83
CA LEU A 271 -2.82 16.05 6.18
C LEU A 271 -3.07 15.69 4.71
N HIS A 272 -2.07 15.14 4.01
CA HIS A 272 -2.17 14.77 2.60
C HIS A 272 -3.32 13.81 2.33
N TYR A 273 -3.58 12.86 3.22
CA TYR A 273 -4.72 11.93 3.09
C TYR A 273 -6.04 12.65 2.80
N PHE A 274 -6.32 13.74 3.54
CA PHE A 274 -7.54 14.53 3.40
C PHE A 274 -7.41 15.59 2.30
N ALA A 275 -6.32 16.35 2.30
CA ALA A 275 -6.13 17.52 1.44
C ALA A 275 -5.93 17.17 -0.04
N SER A 276 -5.52 15.94 -0.36
CA SER A 276 -5.35 15.48 -1.75
C SER A 276 -6.61 14.86 -2.37
N ARG A 277 -7.68 14.71 -1.59
CA ARG A 277 -8.92 14.02 -1.97
C ARG A 277 -10.12 14.95 -1.78
N HIS A 278 -11.10 14.53 -0.98
CA HIS A 278 -12.39 15.20 -0.78
C HIS A 278 -12.41 16.11 0.47
N GLY A 279 -11.24 16.32 1.09
CA GLY A 279 -11.08 17.11 2.31
C GLY A 279 -11.40 16.33 3.58
N PHE A 280 -11.50 17.06 4.70
CA PHE A 280 -12.03 16.54 5.96
C PHE A 280 -13.31 17.32 6.28
N ARG A 281 -14.40 16.60 6.55
CA ARG A 281 -15.71 17.20 6.86
C ARG A 281 -16.19 16.73 8.22
N ALA A 282 -16.60 17.68 9.06
CA ALA A 282 -17.22 17.38 10.33
C ALA A 282 -18.68 16.90 10.10
N PRO A 283 -19.25 16.09 11.01
CA PRO A 283 -20.65 15.68 10.92
C PRO A 283 -21.58 16.91 10.98
N ASN A 284 -22.71 16.84 10.27
CA ASN A 284 -23.68 17.94 10.12
C ASN A 284 -23.02 19.21 9.58
N PRO A 285 -22.68 19.23 8.27
CA PRO A 285 -22.04 20.38 7.65
C PRO A 285 -22.92 21.63 7.76
N SER A 286 -22.31 22.80 7.75
CA SER A 286 -23.05 24.07 7.73
C SER A 286 -24.00 24.08 6.52
N PRO A 287 -25.19 24.72 6.58
CA PRO A 287 -26.12 24.80 5.44
C PRO A 287 -25.54 25.46 4.18
N ASN A 288 -24.35 26.10 4.28
CA ASN A 288 -23.62 26.68 3.14
C ASN A 288 -22.54 25.75 2.56
N GLU A 289 -22.34 24.55 3.11
CA GLU A 289 -21.42 23.55 2.57
C GLU A 289 -22.13 22.72 1.51
N SER A 290 -21.47 22.51 0.37
CA SER A 290 -21.97 21.64 -0.69
C SER A 290 -22.27 20.25 -0.13
N PRO A 291 -23.37 19.59 -0.57
CA PRO A 291 -23.65 18.23 -0.16
C PRO A 291 -22.46 17.33 -0.52
N PRO A 292 -22.23 16.23 0.23
CA PRO A 292 -21.15 15.33 -0.08
C PRO A 292 -21.30 14.85 -1.53
N GLU A 293 -20.34 15.17 -2.38
CA GLU A 293 -20.11 14.32 -3.54
C GLU A 293 -19.83 12.95 -2.96
N ARG A 294 -20.67 11.96 -3.30
CA ARG A 294 -20.43 10.60 -2.85
C ARG A 294 -19.10 10.17 -3.45
N ASP A 295 -18.14 9.87 -2.60
CA ASP A 295 -16.83 9.33 -2.94
C ASP A 295 -17.02 7.92 -3.50
N GLY A 296 -17.44 7.85 -4.76
CA GLY A 296 -17.53 6.61 -5.48
C GLY A 296 -16.17 5.93 -5.51
N VAL A 297 -16.18 4.61 -5.51
CA VAL A 297 -14.99 3.83 -5.85
C VAL A 297 -15.34 2.87 -6.95
N LEU A 298 -14.42 2.72 -7.91
CA LEU A 298 -14.48 1.66 -8.90
C LEU A 298 -13.98 0.37 -8.26
N THR A 299 -14.72 -0.73 -8.37
CA THR A 299 -14.33 -2.02 -7.81
C THR A 299 -14.91 -3.20 -8.61
N TRP A 300 -14.30 -4.37 -8.43
CA TRP A 300 -14.62 -5.62 -9.12
C TRP A 300 -14.43 -6.80 -8.16
N PRO A 301 -14.99 -8.00 -8.45
CA PRO A 301 -14.74 -9.19 -7.64
C PRO A 301 -13.24 -9.49 -7.43
N GLU A 302 -12.41 -9.31 -8.45
CA GLU A 302 -10.94 -9.45 -8.35
C GLU A 302 -10.21 -8.19 -7.84
N GLY A 303 -10.94 -7.13 -7.49
CA GLY A 303 -10.41 -5.81 -7.16
C GLY A 303 -9.62 -5.16 -8.30
N ASN A 304 -8.51 -4.49 -7.98
CA ASN A 304 -7.72 -3.77 -8.98
C ASN A 304 -6.95 -4.70 -9.94
N ALA A 305 -7.03 -6.01 -9.76
CA ALA A 305 -6.51 -6.98 -10.73
C ALA A 305 -7.21 -6.83 -12.08
N TRP A 306 -8.46 -6.37 -12.09
CA TRP A 306 -9.20 -6.06 -13.30
C TRP A 306 -8.49 -4.99 -14.16
N LEU A 307 -8.00 -3.93 -13.51
CA LEU A 307 -7.25 -2.85 -14.16
C LEU A 307 -5.86 -3.33 -14.58
N ALA A 308 -5.15 -4.01 -13.68
CA ALA A 308 -3.80 -4.51 -13.95
C ALA A 308 -3.76 -5.44 -15.17
N ARG A 309 -4.73 -6.36 -15.29
CA ARG A 309 -4.82 -7.28 -16.44
C ARG A 309 -5.00 -6.54 -17.77
N ARG A 310 -5.88 -5.54 -17.81
CA ARG A 310 -6.12 -4.72 -19.02
C ARG A 310 -4.93 -3.86 -19.41
N MET A 311 -4.16 -3.40 -18.43
CA MET A 311 -2.90 -2.68 -18.71
C MET A 311 -1.80 -3.64 -19.20
N ALA A 312 -1.80 -4.89 -18.75
CA ALA A 312 -0.81 -5.89 -19.13
C ALA A 312 -1.11 -6.57 -20.47
N GLU A 313 -2.38 -6.74 -20.84
CA GLU A 313 -2.83 -7.45 -22.04
C GLU A 313 -2.15 -6.96 -23.34
N PRO A 314 -2.01 -5.66 -23.62
CA PRO A 314 -1.34 -5.17 -24.83
C PRO A 314 0.17 -5.45 -24.89
N LEU A 315 0.79 -5.84 -23.77
CA LEU A 315 2.22 -6.16 -23.75
C LEU A 315 2.50 -7.49 -24.46
N GLY A 316 1.58 -8.46 -24.39
CA GLY A 316 1.78 -9.80 -24.98
C GLY A 316 3.11 -10.41 -24.55
N GLU A 317 3.92 -10.84 -25.52
CA GLU A 317 5.24 -11.44 -25.28
C GLU A 317 6.28 -10.46 -24.69
N ARG A 318 6.00 -9.15 -24.71
CA ARG A 318 6.86 -8.14 -24.05
C ARG A 318 6.82 -8.21 -22.53
N LEU A 319 5.78 -8.85 -21.96
CA LEU A 319 5.72 -9.14 -20.53
C LEU A 319 6.49 -10.42 -20.23
N GLN A 320 7.70 -10.24 -19.70
CA GLN A 320 8.62 -11.29 -19.27
C GLN A 320 8.31 -11.70 -17.82
N SER A 321 7.27 -12.51 -17.61
CA SER A 321 6.89 -13.01 -16.28
C SER A 321 7.76 -14.18 -15.81
N GLY A 322 7.85 -14.38 -14.49
CA GLY A 322 8.74 -15.38 -13.91
C GLY A 322 10.23 -15.12 -14.21
N GLN A 323 10.60 -13.85 -14.38
CA GLN A 323 11.96 -13.41 -14.65
C GLN A 323 12.47 -12.54 -13.50
N VAL A 324 13.39 -13.10 -12.72
CA VAL A 324 13.95 -12.43 -11.55
C VAL A 324 15.08 -11.52 -12.00
N VAL A 325 14.89 -10.20 -11.99
CA VAL A 325 16.01 -9.27 -12.18
C VAL A 325 16.96 -9.39 -10.98
N LEU A 326 18.23 -9.66 -11.27
CA LEU A 326 19.29 -9.92 -10.28
C LEU A 326 20.16 -8.70 -10.04
N ARG A 327 20.50 -7.98 -11.10
CA ARG A 327 21.38 -6.82 -11.07
C ARG A 327 21.15 -5.91 -12.28
N VAL A 328 21.30 -4.62 -12.04
CA VAL A 328 21.28 -3.57 -13.05
C VAL A 328 22.57 -2.77 -12.94
N ASP A 329 23.35 -2.72 -14.01
CA ASP A 329 24.59 -1.95 -14.10
C ASP A 329 24.48 -0.94 -15.25
N GLU A 330 24.64 0.33 -14.90
CA GLU A 330 24.73 1.43 -15.85
C GLU A 330 26.15 1.47 -16.46
N GLY A 331 26.22 1.30 -17.78
CA GLY A 331 27.43 1.45 -18.57
C GLY A 331 27.58 2.85 -19.16
N ARG A 332 28.55 3.03 -20.05
CA ARG A 332 28.81 4.34 -20.69
C ARG A 332 27.79 4.69 -21.79
N GLY A 333 27.11 3.71 -22.38
CA GLY A 333 26.19 3.92 -23.50
C GLY A 333 24.98 2.99 -23.51
N ASP A 334 24.94 2.00 -22.61
CA ASP A 334 23.81 1.12 -22.38
C ASP A 334 23.71 0.76 -20.90
N VAL A 335 22.59 0.15 -20.54
CA VAL A 335 22.36 -0.43 -19.22
C VAL A 335 22.24 -1.94 -19.40
N SER A 336 22.98 -2.69 -18.59
CA SER A 336 22.91 -4.14 -18.55
C SER A 336 22.02 -4.62 -17.40
N VAL A 337 21.17 -5.60 -17.69
CA VAL A 337 20.19 -6.16 -16.76
C VAL A 337 20.39 -7.68 -16.73
N ASP A 338 20.94 -8.19 -15.64
CA ASP A 338 21.08 -9.63 -15.43
C ASP A 338 19.81 -10.19 -14.80
N THR A 339 19.27 -11.28 -15.35
CA THR A 339 18.05 -11.93 -14.88
C THR A 339 18.23 -13.43 -14.66
N TRP A 340 17.32 -14.02 -13.88
CA TRP A 340 17.13 -15.46 -13.79
C TRP A 340 15.75 -15.83 -14.34
N ASN A 341 15.74 -16.59 -15.43
CA ASN A 341 14.52 -17.13 -16.01
C ASN A 341 14.08 -18.35 -15.22
N VAL A 342 12.97 -18.24 -14.49
CA VAL A 342 12.47 -19.33 -13.64
C VAL A 342 11.96 -20.50 -14.49
N ARG A 343 11.37 -20.26 -15.66
CA ARG A 343 10.88 -21.35 -16.51
C ARG A 343 12.03 -22.10 -17.18
N ALA A 344 12.98 -21.37 -17.74
CA ALA A 344 14.12 -21.95 -18.46
C ALA A 344 15.27 -22.39 -17.53
N GLN A 345 15.21 -22.05 -16.23
CA GLN A 345 16.25 -22.33 -15.22
C GLN A 345 17.65 -21.89 -15.67
N ARG A 346 17.76 -20.69 -16.26
CA ARG A 346 19.03 -20.14 -16.75
C ARG A 346 19.20 -18.67 -16.40
N SER A 347 20.46 -18.25 -16.38
CA SER A 347 20.85 -16.84 -16.30
C SER A 347 20.80 -16.19 -17.67
N GLU A 348 20.29 -14.98 -17.73
CA GLU A 348 20.14 -14.19 -18.96
C GLU A 348 20.71 -12.80 -18.74
N ARG A 349 21.22 -12.17 -19.79
CA ARG A 349 21.62 -10.76 -19.78
C ARG A 349 20.87 -10.00 -20.85
N TRP A 350 20.25 -8.91 -20.47
CA TRP A 350 19.62 -7.97 -21.37
C TRP A 350 20.42 -6.67 -21.42
N THR A 351 20.43 -6.03 -22.58
CA THR A 351 20.99 -4.69 -22.78
C THR A 351 19.91 -3.76 -23.30
N ALA A 352 19.88 -2.53 -22.80
CA ALA A 352 18.95 -1.51 -23.27
C ALA A 352 19.56 -0.11 -23.19
N ALA A 353 19.00 0.82 -23.98
CA ALA A 353 19.41 2.22 -23.91
C ALA A 353 18.92 2.88 -22.61
N GLN A 354 17.76 2.44 -22.10
CA GLN A 354 17.14 2.98 -20.90
C GLN A 354 16.50 1.87 -20.05
N VAL A 355 16.52 2.06 -18.73
CA VAL A 355 15.85 1.17 -17.77
C VAL A 355 14.95 2.01 -16.85
N VAL A 356 13.73 1.56 -16.64
CA VAL A 356 12.81 2.07 -15.62
C VAL A 356 12.72 1.07 -14.48
N LEU A 357 13.20 1.43 -13.29
CA LEU A 357 13.05 0.62 -12.08
C LEU A 357 11.70 0.93 -11.41
N ALA A 358 10.65 0.18 -11.76
CA ALA A 358 9.31 0.28 -11.20
C ALA A 358 9.09 -0.71 -10.03
N VAL A 359 10.03 -0.71 -9.09
CA VAL A 359 10.05 -1.57 -7.89
C VAL A 359 10.14 -0.72 -6.61
N PRO A 360 9.82 -1.27 -5.42
CA PRO A 360 10.04 -0.53 -4.17
C PRO A 360 11.49 -0.05 -4.02
N LEU A 361 11.70 1.13 -3.43
CA LEU A 361 13.03 1.75 -3.32
C LEU A 361 14.07 0.82 -2.67
N PHE A 362 13.69 0.10 -1.62
CA PHE A 362 14.56 -0.86 -0.96
C PHE A 362 14.96 -2.04 -1.88
N VAL A 363 14.15 -2.37 -2.89
CA VAL A 363 14.49 -3.38 -3.91
C VAL A 363 15.40 -2.74 -4.95
N ALA A 364 15.08 -1.53 -5.43
CA ALA A 364 15.92 -0.80 -6.38
C ALA A 364 17.38 -0.66 -5.88
N ALA A 365 17.56 -0.28 -4.62
CA ALA A 365 18.88 -0.20 -3.97
C ALA A 365 19.66 -1.53 -3.97
N ARG A 366 18.95 -2.67 -3.99
CA ARG A 366 19.56 -4.01 -4.06
C ARG A 366 19.88 -4.44 -5.49
N LEU A 367 19.09 -3.99 -6.47
CA LEU A 367 19.29 -4.32 -7.88
C LEU A 367 20.44 -3.51 -8.49
N LEU A 368 20.57 -2.24 -8.15
CA LEU A 368 21.62 -1.39 -8.69
C LEU A 368 23.00 -1.87 -8.24
N GLY A 369 23.92 -1.95 -9.20
CA GLY A 369 25.32 -2.27 -8.93
C GLY A 369 26.02 -1.20 -8.09
N ALA A 370 25.67 0.06 -8.31
CA ALA A 370 26.10 1.22 -7.55
C ALA A 370 24.88 2.14 -7.32
N PRO A 371 24.10 1.91 -6.24
CA PRO A 371 22.95 2.76 -5.95
C PRO A 371 23.40 4.20 -5.63
N PRO A 372 22.67 5.23 -6.11
CA PRO A 372 22.93 6.62 -5.73
C PRO A 372 22.64 6.83 -4.24
N ALA A 373 23.29 7.82 -3.62
CA ALA A 373 23.15 8.09 -2.17
C ALA A 373 21.73 8.43 -1.70
N ALA A 374 20.82 8.79 -2.62
CA ALA A 374 19.41 9.05 -2.32
C ALA A 374 18.57 7.78 -2.12
N LEU A 375 19.10 6.61 -2.48
CA LEU A 375 18.51 5.27 -2.28
C LEU A 375 19.27 4.52 -1.20
#